data_AF-A0A520MYW4-F1
#
_entry.id   AF-A0A520MYW4-F1
#
_cell.length_a   1.000
_cell.length_b   1.000
_cell.length_c   1.000
_cell.angle_alpha   90.00
_cell.angle_beta   90.00
_cell.angle_gamma   90.00
#
_symmetry.space_group_name_H-M   'P 1'
#
loop_
_entity.id
_entity.type
_entity.pdbx_description
1 polymer ?
#
loop_
_entity_poly.entity_id
_entity_poly.type
_entity_poly.pdbx_seq_one_letter_code
_entity_poly.pdbx_strand_id
1 'polypeptide(L)'
;MNKKNIDSHIQEHWKNLFENATFSSLIDAPIKFVTKEIEKNKTICPPYNEIFNAFKYCSFSKTKVVIFGQDPYFQKGVANGLAFSVRPNKPIPSSLKNIYKE
;
A
#
# COMPACT_ATOMS: atom_id res chain seq x y z
N MET A 1 9.32 12.98 10.43
CA MET A 1 9.02 11.67 11.06
C MET A 1 10.09 10.68 10.64
N ASN A 2 10.72 9.98 11.60
CA ASN A 2 11.86 9.08 11.41
C ASN A 2 11.44 7.76 10.73
N LYS A 3 12.39 7.12 10.00
CA LYS A 3 12.34 5.77 9.40
C LYS A 3 11.46 4.75 10.17
N LYS A 4 11.49 4.80 11.51
CA LYS A 4 10.75 3.96 12.46
C LYS A 4 9.27 3.68 12.15
N ASN A 5 8.54 4.56 11.45
CA ASN A 5 7.09 4.36 11.23
C ASN A 5 6.73 3.51 9.99
N ILE A 6 7.66 3.32 9.05
CA ILE A 6 7.49 2.39 7.93
C ILE A 6 7.98 1.00 8.36
N ASP A 7 9.05 0.96 9.16
CA ASP A 7 9.71 -0.27 9.62
C ASP A 7 8.84 -1.18 10.51
N SER A 8 7.81 -0.66 11.17
CA SER A 8 6.90 -1.43 12.03
C SER A 8 5.94 -2.33 11.23
N HIS A 9 5.81 -2.11 9.92
CA HIS A 9 4.81 -2.76 9.08
C HIS A 9 5.38 -3.61 7.95
N ILE A 10 6.70 -3.68 7.82
CA ILE A 10 7.40 -4.40 6.74
C ILE A 10 8.15 -5.60 7.32
N GLN A 11 8.06 -6.77 6.66
CA GLN A 11 8.78 -7.97 7.09
C GLN A 11 10.30 -7.83 6.89
N GLU A 12 11.10 -8.51 7.71
CA GLU A 12 12.57 -8.37 7.77
C GLU A 12 13.29 -8.54 6.42
N HIS A 13 12.84 -9.47 5.57
CA HIS A 13 13.43 -9.68 4.24
C HIS A 13 13.22 -8.49 3.29
N TRP A 14 12.11 -7.78 3.47
CA TRP A 14 11.90 -6.53 2.74
C TRP A 14 12.74 -5.42 3.35
N LYS A 15 12.85 -5.32 4.69
CA LYS A 15 13.63 -4.26 5.36
C LYS A 15 15.02 -4.10 4.79
N ASN A 16 15.76 -5.19 4.57
CA ASN A 16 17.10 -5.14 3.99
C ASN A 16 17.14 -4.48 2.59
N LEU A 17 16.09 -4.63 1.79
CA LEU A 17 15.95 -3.97 0.49
C LEU A 17 15.50 -2.51 0.64
N PHE A 18 14.59 -2.23 1.57
CA PHE A 18 14.06 -0.89 1.85
C PHE A 18 15.09 0.02 2.57
N GLU A 19 16.01 -0.57 3.33
CA GLU A 19 17.11 0.11 4.02
C GLU A 19 18.25 0.50 3.07
N ASN A 20 18.21 0.04 1.81
CA ASN A 20 19.07 0.55 0.76
C ASN A 20 18.88 2.08 0.65
N ALA A 21 19.98 2.82 0.80
CA ALA A 21 19.98 4.29 0.86
C ALA A 21 19.24 4.94 -0.32
N THR A 22 19.31 4.32 -1.50
CA THR A 22 18.62 4.80 -2.70
C THR A 22 17.10 4.72 -2.53
N PHE A 23 16.55 3.60 -2.07
CA PHE A 23 15.10 3.46 -1.91
C PHE A 23 14.54 4.43 -0.86
N SER A 24 15.22 4.53 0.30
CA SER A 24 14.82 5.45 1.36
C SER A 24 14.74 6.90 0.86
N SER A 25 15.71 7.34 0.04
CA SER A 25 15.70 8.69 -0.53
C SER A 25 14.56 8.92 -1.54
N LEU A 26 14.16 7.89 -2.30
CA LEU A 26 13.12 7.98 -3.32
C LEU A 26 11.72 8.17 -2.70
N ILE A 27 11.45 7.53 -1.57
CA ILE A 27 10.10 7.50 -0.97
C ILE A 27 9.83 8.63 0.03
N ASP A 28 10.88 9.29 0.53
CA ASP A 28 10.77 10.35 1.53
C ASP A 28 9.89 11.52 1.06
N ALA A 29 10.10 12.01 -0.17
CA ALA A 29 9.34 13.13 -0.70
C ALA A 29 7.85 12.78 -0.95
N PRO A 30 7.52 11.65 -1.61
CA PRO A 30 6.14 11.17 -1.71
C PRO A 30 5.43 11.01 -0.37
N ILE A 31 6.07 10.39 0.63
CA ILE A 31 5.47 10.20 1.94
C ILE A 31 5.21 11.52 2.65
N LYS A 32 6.18 12.45 2.62
CA LYS A 32 6.00 13.81 3.17
C LYS A 32 4.83 14.53 2.50
N PHE A 33 4.66 14.37 1.19
CA PHE A 33 3.54 14.96 0.46
C PHE A 33 2.21 14.36 0.93
N VAL A 34 2.07 13.04 0.93
CA VAL A 34 0.85 12.35 1.38
C VAL A 34 0.49 12.73 2.82
N THR A 35 1.46 12.77 3.74
CA THR A 35 1.23 13.19 5.12
C THR A 35 0.70 14.61 5.21
N LYS A 36 1.29 15.57 4.47
CA LYS A 36 0.80 16.96 4.43
C LYS A 36 -0.62 17.05 3.89
N GLU A 37 -0.99 16.24 2.91
CA GLU A 37 -2.34 16.24 2.36
C GLU A 37 -3.36 15.65 3.37
N ILE A 38 -2.95 14.65 4.16
CA ILE A 38 -3.75 14.13 5.28
C ILE A 38 -3.95 15.21 6.36
N GLU A 39 -2.90 15.94 6.73
CA GLU A 39 -2.97 17.05 7.70
C GLU A 39 -3.91 18.18 7.25
N LYS A 40 -4.08 18.36 5.93
CA LYS A 40 -5.08 19.28 5.33
C LYS A 40 -6.49 18.70 5.28
N ASN A 41 -6.76 17.60 5.99
CA ASN A 41 -8.04 16.89 6.00
C ASN A 41 -8.49 16.34 4.63
N LYS A 42 -7.57 16.12 3.67
CA LYS A 42 -7.95 15.41 2.44
C LYS A 42 -8.22 13.94 2.73
N THR A 43 -9.25 13.40 2.08
CA THR A 43 -9.51 11.95 2.13
C THR A 43 -8.52 11.24 1.23
N ILE A 44 -7.55 10.55 1.82
CA ILE A 44 -6.58 9.69 1.13
C ILE A 44 -6.97 8.23 1.33
N CYS A 45 -6.88 7.42 0.27
CA CYS A 45 -7.13 5.98 0.29
C CYS A 45 -5.92 5.21 -0.28
N PRO A 46 -5.51 4.08 0.33
CA PRO A 46 -6.01 3.54 1.60
C PRO A 46 -5.56 4.42 2.79
N PRO A 47 -6.05 4.15 4.02
CA PRO A 47 -5.49 4.74 5.23
C PRO A 47 -3.96 4.63 5.27
N TYR A 48 -3.29 5.63 5.85
CA TYR A 48 -1.84 5.74 5.82
C TYR A 48 -1.11 4.48 6.31
N ASN A 49 -1.60 3.86 7.37
CA ASN A 49 -1.04 2.63 7.96
C ASN A 49 -1.25 1.37 7.10
N GLU A 50 -2.01 1.46 6.01
CA GLU A 50 -2.30 0.35 5.09
C GLU A 50 -1.60 0.50 3.75
N ILE A 51 -0.97 1.64 3.44
CA ILE A 51 -0.31 1.91 2.14
C ILE A 51 0.68 0.80 1.76
N PHE A 52 1.39 0.22 2.74
CA PHE A 52 2.40 -0.82 2.51
C PHE A 52 1.93 -2.25 2.82
N ASN A 53 0.62 -2.49 2.93
CA ASN A 53 0.09 -3.81 3.30
C ASN A 53 0.54 -4.94 2.35
N ALA A 54 0.76 -4.68 1.05
CA ALA A 54 1.32 -5.67 0.14
C ALA A 54 2.64 -6.27 0.64
N PHE A 55 3.57 -5.42 1.10
CA PHE A 55 4.87 -5.86 1.63
C PHE A 55 4.77 -6.46 3.04
N LYS A 56 3.73 -6.07 3.80
CA LYS A 56 3.41 -6.66 5.10
C LYS A 56 2.95 -8.11 4.98
N TYR A 57 2.06 -8.39 4.02
CA TYR A 57 1.42 -9.69 3.88
C TYR A 57 2.20 -10.66 2.98
N CYS A 58 2.92 -10.15 1.99
CA CYS A 58 3.66 -10.97 1.03
C CYS A 58 5.16 -10.84 1.31
N SER A 59 5.79 -11.84 1.92
CA SER A 59 7.25 -11.85 2.14
C SER A 59 8.00 -11.95 0.80
N PHE A 60 9.16 -11.28 0.67
CA PHE A 60 9.98 -11.35 -0.55
C PHE A 60 10.26 -12.79 -1.00
N SER A 61 10.79 -13.63 -0.10
CA SER A 61 11.24 -14.99 -0.43
C SER A 61 10.12 -15.98 -0.78
N LYS A 62 8.88 -15.75 -0.32
CA LYS A 62 7.72 -16.61 -0.63
C LYS A 62 6.84 -16.05 -1.75
N THR A 63 7.12 -14.84 -2.24
CA THR A 63 6.33 -14.23 -3.32
C THR A 63 6.60 -14.97 -4.62
N LYS A 64 5.53 -15.48 -5.25
CA LYS A 64 5.61 -16.22 -6.52
C LYS A 64 5.03 -15.44 -7.70
N VAL A 65 4.07 -14.56 -7.44
CA VAL A 65 3.34 -13.80 -8.44
C VAL A 65 3.23 -12.36 -7.94
N VAL A 66 3.43 -11.40 -8.84
CA VAL A 66 3.23 -9.98 -8.58
C VAL A 66 2.13 -9.48 -9.50
N ILE A 67 1.07 -8.92 -8.92
CA ILE A 67 -0.04 -8.33 -9.65
C ILE A 67 0.05 -6.81 -9.46
N PHE A 68 0.21 -6.08 -10.57
CA PHE A 68 0.24 -4.62 -10.56
C PHE A 68 -1.17 -4.06 -10.84
N GLY A 69 -1.63 -3.18 -9.95
CA GLY A 69 -2.76 -2.29 -10.20
C GLY A 69 -2.27 -0.89 -10.57
N GLN A 70 -3.17 -0.06 -11.12
CA GLN A 70 -2.87 1.34 -11.43
C GLN A 70 -2.88 2.20 -10.16
N ASP A 71 -4.06 2.37 -9.56
CA ASP A 71 -4.27 3.15 -8.35
C ASP A 71 -5.21 2.42 -7.36
N PRO A 72 -5.16 2.74 -6.06
CA PRO A 72 -6.13 2.23 -5.10
C PRO A 72 -7.56 2.70 -5.42
N TYR A 73 -8.56 1.92 -5.01
CA TYR A 73 -9.94 2.40 -5.01
C TYR A 73 -10.07 3.66 -4.13
N PHE A 74 -10.55 4.76 -4.72
CA PHE A 74 -10.63 6.07 -4.06
C PHE A 74 -11.79 6.18 -3.07
N GLN A 75 -12.78 5.28 -3.14
CA GLN A 75 -13.93 5.32 -2.24
C GLN A 75 -13.50 5.01 -0.81
N LYS A 76 -13.89 5.87 0.12
CA LYS A 76 -13.50 5.78 1.54
C LYS A 76 -13.82 4.39 2.11
N GLY A 77 -12.78 3.75 2.62
CA GLY A 77 -12.87 2.45 3.28
C GLY A 77 -12.95 1.25 2.35
N VAL A 78 -12.80 1.42 1.03
CA VAL A 78 -12.77 0.32 0.06
C VAL A 78 -11.36 -0.26 -0.08
N ALA A 79 -10.37 0.56 -0.45
CA ALA A 79 -8.98 0.12 -0.56
C ALA A 79 -8.39 -0.26 0.81
N ASN A 80 -7.52 -1.27 0.80
CA ASN A 80 -6.85 -1.83 1.98
C ASN A 80 -5.33 -2.05 1.77
N GLY A 81 -4.75 -1.45 0.72
CA GLY A 81 -3.32 -1.57 0.40
C GLY A 81 -2.91 -2.82 -0.38
N LEU A 82 -3.89 -3.55 -0.94
CA LEU A 82 -3.66 -4.67 -1.85
C LEU A 82 -4.35 -4.36 -3.20
N ALA A 83 -3.66 -4.62 -4.32
CA ALA A 83 -4.22 -4.41 -5.66
C ALA A 83 -5.49 -5.25 -5.85
N PHE A 84 -6.52 -4.64 -6.44
CA PHE A 84 -7.84 -5.22 -6.71
C PHE A 84 -8.68 -5.66 -5.49
N SER A 85 -8.08 -5.81 -4.31
CA SER A 85 -8.76 -6.20 -3.08
C SER A 85 -9.64 -5.08 -2.52
N VAL A 86 -10.72 -5.49 -1.84
CA VAL A 86 -11.57 -4.60 -1.05
C VAL A 86 -11.74 -5.11 0.38
N ARG A 87 -12.13 -4.23 1.31
CA ARG A 87 -12.53 -4.66 2.66
C ARG A 87 -13.79 -5.56 2.62
N PRO A 88 -13.97 -6.45 3.61
CA PRO A 88 -15.21 -7.21 3.76
C PRO A 88 -16.44 -6.30 3.78
N ASN A 89 -17.56 -6.82 3.29
CA ASN A 89 -18.84 -6.11 3.22
C ASN A 89 -18.83 -4.82 2.37
N LYS A 90 -17.86 -4.66 1.45
CA LYS A 90 -17.86 -3.62 0.43
C LYS A 90 -18.34 -4.17 -0.92
N PRO A 91 -19.04 -3.34 -1.73
CA PRO A 91 -19.39 -3.73 -3.09
C PRO A 91 -18.14 -4.12 -3.89
N ILE A 92 -18.23 -5.21 -4.65
CA ILE A 92 -17.14 -5.66 -5.54
C ILE A 92 -17.01 -4.66 -6.70
N PRO A 93 -15.84 -4.02 -6.90
CA PRO A 93 -15.63 -3.07 -8.00
C PRO A 93 -15.61 -3.77 -9.36
N SER A 94 -15.90 -3.02 -10.43
CA SER A 94 -16.01 -3.58 -11.79
C SER A 94 -14.74 -4.31 -12.25
N SER A 95 -13.56 -3.78 -11.91
CA SER A 95 -12.27 -4.43 -12.17
C SER A 95 -12.17 -5.82 -11.52
N LEU A 96 -12.53 -5.95 -10.24
CA LEU A 96 -12.52 -7.24 -9.55
C LEU A 96 -13.62 -8.18 -10.08
N LYS A 97 -14.79 -7.66 -10.48
CA LYS A 97 -15.83 -8.47 -11.15
C LYS A 97 -15.32 -9.06 -12.47
N ASN A 98 -14.55 -8.31 -13.24
CA ASN A 98 -13.98 -8.80 -14.49
C ASN A 98 -12.94 -9.89 -14.22
N ILE A 99 -12.11 -9.73 -13.19
CA ILE A 99 -11.16 -10.78 -12.75
C ILE A 99 -11.89 -12.07 -12.34
N TYR A 100 -13.06 -12.00 -11.69
CA TYR A 100 -13.84 -13.19 -11.36
C TYR A 100 -14.52 -13.89 -12.54
N LYS A 101 -14.66 -13.21 -13.68
CA LYS A 101 -15.27 -13.77 -14.88
C LYS A 101 -14.28 -14.48 -15.78
N GLU A 102 -13.02 -14.03 -15.77
CA GLU A 102 -11.90 -14.64 -16.49
C GLU A 102 -11.46 -15.93 -15.81
#